data_AF-E7GRX3-F1
#
_entry.id   AF-E7GRX3-F1
#
_cell.length_a   1.000
_cell.length_b   1.000
_cell.length_c   1.000
_cell.angle_alpha   90.00
_cell.angle_beta   90.00
_cell.angle_gamma   90.00
#
_symmetry.space_group_name_H-M   'P 1'
#
loop_
_entity.id
_entity.type
_entity.pdbx_description
1 polymer ?
#
loop_
_entity_poly.entity_id
_entity_poly.type
_entity_poly.pdbx_seq_one_letter_code
_entity_poly.pdbx_strand_id
1 'polypeptide(L)' 'MEKSKGILDELRRIVGCLYISDLHDSGRFEQVKRAVSEIEPDHYSDREWQEAFEYVAGKKIENVTEAQVRSLFEKL' A
#
# COMPACT_ATOMS: atom_id res chain seq x y z
N MET A 1 9.34 10.38 19.42
CA MET A 1 9.17 8.96 19.00
C MET A 1 8.58 8.98 17.61
N GLU A 2 9.43 8.93 16.58
CA GLU A 2 9.00 8.67 15.21
C GLU A 2 8.40 7.26 15.21
N LYS A 3 7.07 7.15 15.18
CA LYS A 3 6.42 5.85 14.94
C LYS A 3 6.90 5.39 13.58
N SER A 4 7.41 4.15 13.51
CA SER A 4 7.89 3.51 12.29
C SER A 4 7.05 3.94 11.08
N LYS A 5 7.72 4.54 10.10
CA LYS A 5 7.13 4.95 8.82
C LYS A 5 6.74 3.69 8.05
N GLY A 6 5.60 3.11 8.40
CA GLY A 6 5.11 1.86 7.79
C GLY A 6 4.80 2.06 6.31
N ILE A 7 4.44 0.97 5.64
CA ILE A 7 4.17 0.89 4.21
C ILE A 7 3.30 2.04 3.65
N LEU A 8 2.29 2.54 4.38
CA LEU A 8 1.46 3.66 3.94
C LEU A 8 2.24 4.98 3.80
N ASP A 9 3.21 5.26 4.68
CA ASP A 9 4.06 6.44 4.54
C ASP A 9 5.09 6.28 3.41
N GLU A 10 5.57 5.06 3.18
CA GLU A 10 6.42 4.77 2.02
C GLU A 10 5.67 4.91 0.69
N LEU A 11 4.46 4.34 0.58
CA LEU A 11 3.59 4.54 -0.57
C LEU A 11 3.30 6.02 -0.81
N ARG A 12 2.96 6.78 0.24
CA ARG A 12 2.77 8.24 0.15
C ARG A 12 4.00 8.95 -0.41
N ARG A 13 5.19 8.58 0.08
CA ARG A 13 6.47 9.16 -0.40
C ARG A 13 6.75 8.82 -1.86
N ILE A 14 6.54 7.58 -2.29
CA ILE A 14 6.81 7.14 -3.66
C ILE A 14 5.78 7.74 -4.64
N VAL A 15 4.50 7.73 -4.28
CA VAL A 15 3.41 8.36 -5.07
C VAL A 15 3.56 9.89 -5.14
N GLY A 16 4.25 10.47 -4.16
CA GLY A 16 4.48 11.92 -4.08
C GLY A 16 3.23 12.70 -3.68
N CYS A 17 2.36 12.12 -2.84
CA CYS A 17 1.18 12.81 -2.31
C CYS A 17 1.44 13.44 -0.93
N LEU A 18 0.62 14.44 -0.58
CA LEU A 18 0.84 15.23 0.63
C LEU A 18 0.38 14.47 1.87
N TYR A 19 -0.73 13.75 1.77
CA TYR A 19 -1.34 13.01 2.87
C TYR A 19 -1.49 11.52 2.53
N ILE A 20 -1.47 10.68 3.57
CA ILE A 20 -1.78 9.24 3.43
C ILE A 20 -3.21 9.04 2.90
N SER A 21 -4.16 9.91 3.29
CA SER A 21 -5.54 9.87 2.80
C SER A 21 -5.65 10.04 1.29
N ASP A 22 -4.68 10.68 0.64
CA ASP A 22 -4.68 10.84 -0.81
C ASP A 22 -4.49 9.49 -1.52
N LEU A 23 -3.92 8.47 -0.85
CA LEU A 23 -3.76 7.13 -1.41
C LEU A 23 -5.10 6.44 -1.69
N HIS A 24 -6.19 6.84 -1.03
CA HIS A 24 -7.55 6.33 -1.29
C HIS A 24 -8.18 6.90 -2.57
N ASP A 25 -7.59 7.93 -3.17
CA ASP A 25 -8.15 8.52 -4.38
C ASP A 25 -7.95 7.56 -5.56
N SER A 26 -9.06 7.08 -6.13
CA SER A 26 -9.05 6.22 -7.32
C SER A 26 -8.31 6.83 -8.51
N GLY A 27 -8.24 8.17 -8.61
CA GLY A 27 -7.44 8.87 -9.62
C GLY A 27 -5.93 8.68 -9.48
N ARG A 28 -5.48 8.07 -8.37
CA ARG A 28 -4.07 7.81 -8.04
C ARG A 28 -3.69 6.33 -8.03
N PHE A 29 -4.63 5.42 -8.29
CA PHE A 29 -4.36 3.98 -8.18
C PHE A 29 -3.26 3.51 -9.13
N GLU A 30 -3.12 4.09 -10.31
CA GLU A 30 -2.00 3.79 -11.22
C GLU A 30 -0.63 4.12 -10.60
N GLN A 31 -0.53 5.25 -9.87
CA GLN A 31 0.67 5.62 -9.15
C GLN A 31 0.90 4.70 -7.95
N VAL A 32 -0.16 4.30 -7.25
CA VAL A 32 -0.07 3.36 -6.12
C VAL A 32 0.42 1.98 -6.59
N LYS A 33 -0.10 1.45 -7.71
CA LYS A 33 0.37 0.18 -8.30
C LYS A 33 1.88 0.23 -8.58
N ARG A 34 2.35 1.30 -9.23
CA ARG A 34 3.78 1.50 -9.48
C ARG A 34 4.57 1.55 -8.18
N ALA A 35 4.12 2.31 -7.20
CA ALA A 35 4.78 2.42 -5.91
C ALA A 35 4.89 1.06 -5.19
N VAL A 36 3.82 0.25 -5.22
CA VAL A 36 3.83 -1.13 -4.70
C VAL A 36 4.89 -1.98 -5.39
N SER A 37 5.06 -1.85 -6.71
CA SER A 37 6.09 -2.58 -7.46
C SER A 37 7.53 -2.13 -7.16
N GLU A 38 7.71 -0.89 -6.70
CA GLU A 38 9.02 -0.31 -6.36
C GLU A 38 9.50 -0.72 -4.95
N ILE A 39 8.58 -1.06 -4.04
CA ILE A 39 8.93 -1.55 -2.71
C ILE A 39 9.54 -2.95 -2.84
N GLU A 40 10.71 -3.16 -2.23
CA GLU A 40 11.35 -4.48 -2.21
C GLU A 40 10.49 -5.53 -1.48
N PRO A 41 10.44 -6.78 -1.97
CA PRO A 41 9.80 -7.88 -1.25
C PRO A 41 10.38 -8.08 0.15
N ASP A 42 9.60 -8.62 1.08
CA ASP A 42 10.03 -8.96 2.46
C ASP A 42 10.44 -7.74 3.32
N HIS A 43 10.23 -6.50 2.85
CA HIS A 43 10.52 -5.28 3.61
C HIS A 43 9.46 -4.99 4.69
N TYR A 44 8.23 -5.47 4.48
CA TYR A 44 7.11 -5.34 5.41
C TYR A 44 6.46 -6.69 5.66
N SER A 45 5.84 -6.84 6.82
CA SER A 45 5.09 -8.06 7.14
C SER A 45 3.85 -8.21 6.26
N ASP A 46 3.38 -9.46 6.08
CA ASP A 46 2.10 -9.76 5.41
C ASP A 46 0.94 -8.91 5.98
N ARG A 47 0.95 -8.69 7.30
CA ARG A 47 -0.05 -7.89 7.99
C ARG A 47 0.00 -6.41 7.59
N GLU A 48 1.18 -5.83 7.46
CA GLU A 48 1.33 -4.44 7.04
C GLU A 48 0.85 -4.26 5.60
N TRP A 49 1.20 -5.19 4.70
CA TRP A 49 0.69 -5.24 3.34
C TRP A 49 -0.84 -5.31 3.31
N GLN A 50 -1.43 -6.20 4.10
CA GLN A 50 -2.88 -6.29 4.26
C GLN A 50 -3.48 -4.95 4.69
N GLU A 51 -3.03 -4.41 5.82
CA GLU A 51 -3.54 -3.14 6.37
C GLU A 51 -3.41 -1.99 5.35
N ALA A 52 -2.33 -1.97 4.55
CA ALA A 52 -2.14 -0.98 3.48
C ALA A 52 -3.17 -1.10 2.36
N PHE A 53 -3.41 -2.32 1.87
CA PHE A 53 -4.41 -2.53 0.83
C PHE A 53 -5.81 -2.24 1.35
N GLU A 54 -6.14 -2.71 2.55
CA GLU A 54 -7.45 -2.44 3.15
C GLU A 54 -7.71 -0.96 3.31
N TYR A 55 -6.67 -0.21 3.69
CA TYR A 55 -6.70 1.24 3.68
C TYR A 55 -6.94 1.71 2.24
N VAL A 56 -5.97 1.64 1.33
CA VAL A 56 -6.06 2.19 -0.03
C VAL A 56 -7.37 1.82 -0.75
N ALA A 57 -7.73 0.55 -0.78
CA ALA A 57 -8.87 0.02 -1.52
C ALA A 57 -10.22 0.19 -0.79
N GLY A 58 -10.20 0.49 0.51
CA GLY A 58 -11.40 0.50 1.36
C GLY A 58 -12.09 -0.86 1.47
N LYS A 59 -11.37 -1.96 1.20
CA LYS A 59 -11.89 -3.34 1.16
C LYS A 59 -11.15 -4.22 2.15
N LYS A 60 -11.88 -4.91 3.02
CA LYS A 60 -11.30 -5.88 3.96
C LYS A 60 -10.83 -7.15 3.25
N ILE A 61 -9.66 -7.63 3.65
CA ILE A 61 -9.06 -8.88 3.16
C ILE A 61 -8.45 -9.64 4.34
N GLU A 62 -8.54 -10.97 4.32
CA GLU A 62 -8.10 -11.80 5.45
C GLU A 62 -7.20 -12.93 4.97
N ASN A 63 -6.18 -13.26 5.77
CA ASN A 63 -5.30 -14.42 5.56
C ASN A 63 -4.61 -14.45 4.19
N VAL A 64 -4.18 -13.28 3.69
CA VAL A 64 -3.44 -13.16 2.43
C VAL A 64 -1.96 -12.83 2.64
N THR A 65 -1.08 -13.36 1.81
CA THR A 65 0.35 -13.03 1.86
C THR A 65 0.67 -11.72 1.13
N GLU A 66 1.86 -11.15 1.35
CA GLU A 66 2.38 -10.01 0.59
C GLU A 66 2.19 -10.21 -0.92
N ALA A 67 2.61 -11.37 -1.46
CA ALA A 67 2.50 -11.65 -2.89
C ALA A 67 1.05 -11.60 -3.39
N GLN A 68 0.09 -12.07 -2.59
CA GLN A 68 -1.33 -11.99 -2.92
C GLN A 68 -1.82 -10.54 -2.84
N VAL A 69 -1.42 -9.78 -1.83
CA VAL A 69 -1.75 -8.35 -1.71
C VAL A 69 -1.23 -7.54 -2.89
N ARG A 70 0.03 -7.75 -3.30
CA ARG A 70 0.61 -7.10 -4.49
C ARG A 70 -0.22 -7.41 -5.74
N SER A 71 -0.66 -8.67 -5.93
CA SER A 71 -1.55 -9.04 -7.04
C SER A 71 -2.95 -8.40 -6.93
N LEU A 72 -3.43 -8.08 -5.73
CA LEU A 72 -4.68 -7.35 -5.55
C LEU A 72 -4.55 -5.86 -5.93
N PHE A 73 -3.41 -5.22 -5.63
CA PHE A 73 -3.14 -3.84 -6.05
C PHE A 73 -3.21 -3.68 -7.57
N GLU A 74 -2.67 -4.64 -8.33
CA GLU A 74 -2.76 -4.65 -9.80
C GLU A 74 -4.20 -4.65 -10.35
N LYS A 75 -5.18 -5.05 -9.53
CA LYS A 75 -6.61 -5.15 -9.91
C LYS A 75 -7.46 -3.95 -9.45
N LEU A 76 -6.86 -2.96 -8.79
CA LEU A 76 -7.54 -1.70 -8.44
C LEU A 76 -7.86 -0.86 -9.68
#